data_AF-T0YB69-F1
#
_entry.id   AF-T0YB69-F1
#
_cell.length_a   1.000
_cell.length_b   1.000
_cell.length_c   1.000
_cell.angle_alpha   90.00
_cell.angle_beta   90.00
_cell.angle_gamma   90.00
#
_symmetry.space_group_name_H-M   'P 1'
#
loop_
_entity.id
_entity.type
_entity.pdbx_description
1 polymer ?
#
loop_
_entity_poly.entity_id
_entity_poly.type
_entity_poly.pdbx_seq_one_letter_code
_entity_poly.pdbx_strand_id
1 'polypeptide(L)'
;MNIQGSADNVIITDSTTPTERTNAFSIVRILLNIGFALGPAVGGFIASISYGYIFLIPGVLTIIEAILYYLYVPETLKKDDIQIRKKGFEFPSKDVGFLFASLTISIMFLVMGQWGTTLTLFWKAFDHISDVQIGLLYGTNGIYVAIFQMPTNKILTKMRDHMRVLLGLNVYAFGFFALIFFR
;
A
#
# COMPACT_ATOMS: atom_id res chain seq x y z
N MET A 1 11.97 2.64 7.66
CA MET A 1 10.80 3.30 8.27
C MET A 1 10.61 4.61 7.55
N ASN A 2 9.55 4.75 6.75
CA ASN A 2 9.33 5.94 5.94
C ASN A 2 8.63 7.01 6.81
N ILE A 3 9.32 8.12 7.11
CA ILE A 3 8.84 9.19 8.00
C ILE A 3 7.56 9.82 7.44
N GLN A 4 7.48 9.96 6.12
CA GLN A 4 6.34 10.54 5.40
C GLN A 4 5.06 9.74 5.67
N GLY A 5 5.09 8.42 5.48
CA GLY A 5 3.89 7.59 5.66
C GLY A 5 3.33 7.62 7.08
N SER A 6 4.19 7.75 8.10
CA SER A 6 3.73 7.92 9.49
C SER A 6 3.08 9.29 9.71
N ALA A 7 3.68 10.36 9.17
CA ALA A 7 3.14 11.71 9.26
C ALA A 7 1.79 11.84 8.52
N ASP A 8 1.68 11.30 7.30
CA ASP A 8 0.46 11.35 6.49
C ASP A 8 -0.72 10.69 7.21
N ASN A 9 -0.49 9.52 7.83
CA ASN A 9 -1.53 8.82 8.59
C ASN A 9 -2.03 9.64 9.79
N VAL A 10 -1.14 10.38 10.46
CA VAL A 10 -1.50 11.26 11.57
C VAL A 10 -2.30 12.46 11.05
N ILE A 11 -1.80 13.14 10.02
CA ILE A 11 -2.47 14.29 9.39
C ILE A 11 -3.88 13.94 8.93
N ILE A 12 -4.07 12.78 8.27
CA ILE A 12 -5.38 12.28 7.86
C ILE A 12 -6.27 12.04 9.09
N THR A 13 -5.72 11.44 10.15
CA THR A 13 -6.48 11.11 11.35
C THR A 13 -6.94 12.36 12.10
N ASP A 14 -6.10 13.39 12.17
CA ASP A 14 -6.35 14.67 12.84
C ASP A 14 -7.30 15.56 12.02
N SER A 15 -7.24 15.46 10.69
CA SER A 15 -8.04 16.28 9.76
C SER A 15 -9.41 15.68 9.42
N THR A 16 -9.72 14.45 9.88
CA THR A 16 -10.97 13.75 9.53
C THR A 16 -11.77 13.31 10.75
N THR A 17 -13.10 13.38 10.64
CA THR A 17 -13.99 12.82 11.67
C THR A 17 -13.97 11.29 11.63
N PRO A 18 -14.34 10.57 12.71
CA PRO A 18 -14.39 9.11 12.74
C PRO A 18 -15.23 8.50 11.59
N THR A 19 -16.30 9.18 11.19
CA THR A 19 -17.20 8.74 10.12
C THR A 19 -16.57 8.93 8.73
N GLU A 20 -15.76 9.97 8.53
CA GLU A 20 -15.11 10.28 7.24
C GLU A 20 -13.77 9.56 7.07
N ARG A 21 -13.09 9.25 8.17
CA ARG A 21 -11.73 8.67 8.20
C ARG A 21 -11.60 7.40 7.35
N THR A 22 -12.57 6.51 7.42
CA THR A 22 -12.58 5.27 6.61
C THR A 22 -12.59 5.58 5.11
N ASN A 23 -13.35 6.60 4.70
CA ASN A 23 -13.39 7.02 3.30
C ASN A 23 -12.10 7.73 2.89
N ALA A 24 -11.54 8.59 3.73
CA ALA A 24 -10.27 9.26 3.46
C ALA A 24 -9.12 8.25 3.25
N PHE A 25 -8.97 7.27 4.15
CA PHE A 25 -7.99 6.19 3.97
C PHE A 25 -8.29 5.33 2.74
N SER A 26 -9.56 5.16 2.38
CA SER A 26 -9.93 4.43 1.16
C SER A 26 -9.47 5.16 -0.10
N ILE A 27 -9.66 6.49 -0.18
CA ILE A 27 -9.22 7.32 -1.32
C ILE A 27 -7.70 7.24 -1.47
N VAL A 28 -6.95 7.45 -0.38
CA VAL A 28 -5.47 7.37 -0.41
C VAL A 28 -5.01 6.00 -0.90
N ARG A 29 -5.62 4.91 -0.42
CA ARG A 29 -5.31 3.56 -0.90
C ARG A 29 -5.59 3.37 -2.38
N ILE A 30 -6.65 3.96 -2.91
CA ILE A 30 -6.98 3.86 -4.34
C ILE A 30 -5.93 4.57 -5.17
N LEU A 31 -5.53 5.79 -4.77
CA LEU A 31 -4.46 6.53 -5.44
C LEU A 31 -3.14 5.75 -5.42
N LEU A 32 -2.79 5.11 -4.30
CA LEU A 32 -1.62 4.24 -4.20
C LEU A 32 -1.70 3.04 -5.16
N ASN A 33 -2.86 2.39 -5.27
CA ASN A 33 -3.05 1.28 -6.20
C ASN A 33 -2.99 1.72 -7.66
N ILE A 34 -3.53 2.89 -7.99
CA ILE A 34 -3.39 3.48 -9.34
C ILE A 34 -1.92 3.76 -9.64
N GLY A 35 -1.19 4.35 -8.69
CA GLY A 35 0.25 4.55 -8.82
C GLY A 35 1.02 3.24 -9.02
N PHE A 36 0.65 2.19 -8.29
CA PHE A 36 1.23 0.86 -8.46
C PHE A 36 0.88 0.22 -9.81
N ALA A 37 -0.36 0.42 -10.30
CA ALA A 37 -0.81 -0.09 -11.59
C ALA A 37 -0.08 0.58 -12.77
N LEU A 38 0.03 1.90 -12.72
CA LEU A 38 0.58 2.72 -13.80
C LEU A 38 2.10 2.85 -13.71
N GLY A 39 2.67 2.75 -12.52
CA GLY A 39 4.09 2.98 -12.23
C GLY A 39 5.03 2.16 -13.11
N PRO A 40 4.90 0.82 -13.19
CA PRO A 40 5.76 0.00 -14.04
C PRO A 40 5.60 0.31 -15.53
N ALA A 41 4.38 0.57 -16.01
CA ALA A 41 4.13 0.88 -17.41
C ALA A 41 4.75 2.22 -17.83
N VAL A 42 4.52 3.26 -17.02
CA VAL A 42 5.10 4.60 -17.24
C VAL A 42 6.61 4.57 -17.05
N GLY A 43 7.10 3.89 -16.02
CA GLY A 43 8.53 3.73 -15.73
C GLY A 43 9.28 2.97 -16.82
N GLY A 44 8.70 1.88 -17.35
CA GLY A 44 9.26 1.12 -18.47
C GLY A 44 9.29 1.92 -19.77
N PHE A 45 8.25 2.70 -20.07
CA PHE A 45 8.24 3.61 -21.20
C PHE A 45 9.32 4.69 -21.07
N ILE A 46 9.45 5.33 -19.90
CA ILE A 46 10.50 6.33 -19.63
C ILE A 46 11.90 5.70 -19.77
N ALA A 47 12.09 4.48 -19.25
CA ALA A 47 13.34 3.74 -19.35
C ALA A 47 13.75 3.47 -20.81
N SER A 48 12.78 3.22 -21.69
CA SER A 48 13.03 3.00 -23.12
C SER A 48 13.59 4.23 -23.84
N ILE A 49 13.31 5.43 -23.32
CA ILE A 49 13.84 6.70 -23.83
C ILE A 49 15.22 6.97 -23.22
N SER A 50 15.31 6.96 -21.89
CA SER A 50 16.58 7.08 -21.16
C SER A 50 16.42 6.67 -19.70
N TYR A 51 17.37 5.85 -19.22
CA TYR A 51 17.45 5.48 -17.81
C TYR A 51 17.62 6.68 -16.88
N GLY A 52 18.22 7.79 -17.33
CA GLY A 52 18.37 9.00 -16.51
C GLY A 52 17.03 9.64 -16.14
N TYR A 53 16.02 9.55 -17.01
CA TYR A 53 14.70 10.11 -16.75
C TYR A 53 13.91 9.34 -15.68
N ILE A 54 14.27 8.08 -15.41
CA ILE A 54 13.70 7.30 -14.31
C ILE A 54 14.01 7.95 -12.95
N PHE A 55 15.10 8.71 -12.85
CA PHE A 55 15.46 9.42 -11.63
C PHE A 55 15.00 10.88 -11.65
N LEU A 56 15.15 11.56 -12.80
CA LEU A 56 14.83 12.98 -12.90
C LEU A 56 13.33 13.27 -12.75
N ILE A 57 12.47 12.46 -13.38
CA ILE A 57 11.02 12.71 -13.36
C ILE A 57 10.45 12.54 -11.94
N PRO A 58 10.68 11.42 -11.21
CA PRO A 58 10.24 11.30 -9.83
C PRO A 58 10.84 12.37 -8.93
N GLY A 59 12.11 12.76 -9.13
CA GLY A 59 12.74 13.84 -8.36
C GLY A 59 12.00 15.18 -8.49
N VAL A 60 11.62 15.55 -9.71
CA VAL A 60 10.81 16.76 -9.96
C VAL A 60 9.41 16.64 -9.33
N LEU A 61 8.76 15.47 -9.46
CA LEU A 61 7.45 15.22 -8.87
C LEU A 61 7.47 15.32 -7.34
N THR A 62 8.52 14.82 -6.68
CA THR A 62 8.69 14.95 -5.22
C THR A 62 8.87 16.41 -4.80
N ILE A 63 9.57 17.23 -5.59
CA ILE A 63 9.68 18.68 -5.29
C ILE A 63 8.31 19.35 -5.40
N ILE A 64 7.53 19.02 -6.45
CA ILE A 64 6.17 19.54 -6.62
C ILE A 64 5.28 19.09 -5.46
N GLU A 65 5.33 17.81 -5.08
CA GLU A 65 4.62 17.27 -3.92
C GLU A 65 4.97 18.04 -2.64
N ALA A 66 6.24 18.28 -2.37
CA ALA A 66 6.69 19.03 -1.19
C ALA A 66 6.13 20.47 -1.16
N ILE A 67 6.10 21.14 -2.32
CA ILE A 67 5.50 22.47 -2.45
C ILE A 67 3.99 22.41 -2.18
N LEU A 68 3.28 21.45 -2.76
CA LEU A 68 1.86 21.28 -2.53
C LEU A 68 1.55 20.97 -1.06
N TYR A 69 2.36 20.11 -0.43
CA TYR A 69 2.26 19.84 1.00
C TYR A 69 2.39 21.11 1.82
N TYR A 70 3.43 21.91 1.55
CA TYR A 70 3.67 23.16 2.27
C TYR A 70 2.53 24.18 2.11
N LEU A 71 1.90 24.24 0.94
CA LEU A 71 0.84 25.21 0.64
C LEU A 71 -0.55 24.79 1.13
N TYR A 72 -0.88 23.50 1.06
CA TYR A 72 -2.26 23.03 1.22
C TYR A 72 -2.50 22.14 2.44
N VAL A 73 -1.46 21.54 3.02
CA VAL A 73 -1.63 20.66 4.17
C VAL A 73 -1.49 21.48 5.46
N PRO A 74 -2.56 21.59 6.27
CA PRO A 74 -2.50 22.35 7.50
C PRO A 74 -1.61 21.65 8.53
N GLU A 75 -0.88 22.43 9.32
CA GLU A 75 -0.16 21.93 10.48
C GLU A 75 -1.15 21.41 11.52
N THR A 76 -1.16 20.10 11.76
CA THR A 76 -2.06 19.46 12.72
C THR A 76 -1.45 19.35 14.12
N LEU A 77 -0.13 19.53 14.25
CA LEU A 77 0.55 19.47 15.53
C LEU A 77 0.21 20.69 16.39
N LYS A 78 -0.54 20.47 17.48
CA LYS A 78 -0.75 21.50 18.49
C LYS A 78 0.53 21.70 19.30
N LYS A 79 1.02 22.94 19.39
CA LYS A 79 2.24 23.28 20.13
C LYS A 79 2.20 22.87 21.61
N ASP A 80 1.01 22.81 22.21
CA ASP A 80 0.81 22.37 23.60
C ASP A 80 0.95 20.85 23.78
N ASP A 81 0.82 20.05 22.71
CA ASP A 81 1.02 18.59 22.72
C ASP A 81 2.51 18.21 22.58
N ILE A 82 3.40 19.18 22.33
CA ILE A 82 4.86 18.99 22.35
C ILE A 82 5.36 18.92 23.80
N GLN A 83 4.70 18.13 24.64
CA GLN A 83 5.40 17.54 25.77
C GLN A 83 6.20 16.38 25.21
N ILE A 84 7.49 16.62 24.95
CA ILE A 84 8.45 15.54 24.69
C ILE A 84 8.42 14.64 25.92
N ARG A 85 7.54 13.63 25.92
CA ARG A 85 7.54 12.59 26.93
C ARG A 85 8.89 11.91 26.80
N LYS A 86 9.83 12.27 27.69
CA LYS A 86 11.10 11.56 27.92
C LYS A 86 10.90 10.13 28.44
N LYS A 87 9.72 9.54 28.27
CA LYS A 87 9.58 8.09 28.41
C LYS A 87 10.26 7.49 27.20
N GLY A 88 11.40 6.86 27.42
CA GLY A 88 12.05 6.04 26.41
C GLY A 88 11.03 5.05 25.84
N PHE A 89 11.21 4.67 24.57
CA PHE A 89 10.40 3.63 23.96
C PHE A 89 10.53 2.34 24.79
N GLU A 90 9.47 1.98 25.50
CA GLU A 90 9.38 0.69 26.21
C GLU A 90 8.77 -0.31 25.24
N PHE A 91 9.60 -1.23 24.74
CA PHE A 91 9.12 -2.33 23.91
C PHE A 91 8.20 -3.23 24.75
N PRO A 92 6.98 -3.53 24.30
CA PRO A 92 6.00 -4.32 25.06
C PRO A 92 6.37 -5.83 25.04
N SER A 93 7.54 -6.18 25.57
CA SER A 93 8.11 -7.53 25.57
C SER A 93 7.30 -8.55 26.38
N LYS A 94 6.38 -8.09 27.23
CA LYS A 94 5.55 -8.94 28.08
C LYS A 94 4.16 -9.20 27.50
N ASP A 95 3.75 -8.48 26.46
CA ASP A 95 2.46 -8.68 25.81
C ASP A 95 2.59 -9.77 24.74
N VAL A 96 2.35 -11.02 25.15
CA VAL A 96 2.46 -12.19 24.27
C VAL A 96 1.48 -12.10 23.10
N GLY A 97 0.30 -11.51 23.30
CA GLY A 97 -0.70 -11.32 22.24
C GLY A 97 -0.19 -10.35 21.17
N PHE A 98 0.36 -9.21 21.60
CA PHE A 98 0.99 -8.24 20.70
C PHE A 98 2.20 -8.83 19.96
N LEU A 99 3.08 -9.56 20.67
CA LEU A 99 4.26 -10.18 20.06
C LEU A 99 3.88 -11.24 19.03
N PHE A 100 2.90 -12.10 19.35
CA PHE A 100 2.40 -13.11 18.43
C PHE A 100 1.78 -12.46 17.18
N ALA A 101 0.88 -11.49 17.36
CA ALA A 101 0.28 -10.76 16.24
C ALA A 101 1.34 -10.06 15.38
N SER A 102 2.32 -9.41 16.01
CA SER A 102 3.43 -8.75 15.32
C SER A 102 4.27 -9.74 14.53
N LEU A 103 4.56 -10.91 15.08
CA LEU A 103 5.29 -11.98 14.41
C LEU A 103 4.52 -12.53 13.21
N THR A 104 3.23 -12.82 13.38
CA THR A 104 2.36 -13.29 12.29
C THR A 104 2.29 -12.26 11.16
N ILE A 105 2.09 -10.99 11.48
CA ILE A 105 2.08 -9.90 10.49
C ILE A 105 3.46 -9.80 9.81
N SER A 106 4.55 -9.89 10.57
CA SER A 106 5.91 -9.81 10.00
C SER A 106 6.19 -10.94 9.02
N ILE A 107 5.81 -12.18 9.36
CA ILE A 107 5.94 -13.34 8.47
C ILE A 107 5.08 -13.14 7.22
N MET A 108 3.84 -12.67 7.38
CA MET A 108 2.97 -12.35 6.24
C MET A 108 3.61 -11.33 5.30
N PHE A 109 4.18 -10.24 5.84
CA PHE A 109 4.87 -9.22 5.04
C PHE A 109 6.14 -9.76 4.38
N LEU A 110 6.87 -10.66 5.03
CA LEU A 110 8.04 -11.32 4.45
C LEU A 110 7.65 -12.16 3.24
N VAL A 111 6.56 -12.94 3.34
CA VAL A 111 6.02 -13.74 2.24
C VAL A 111 5.46 -12.84 1.13
N MET A 112 4.71 -11.80 1.48
CA MET A 112 4.22 -10.82 0.49
C MET A 112 5.37 -10.08 -0.21
N GLY A 113 6.48 -9.80 0.46
CA GLY A 113 7.65 -9.16 -0.13
C GLY A 113 8.26 -9.96 -1.29
N GLN A 114 8.02 -11.27 -1.36
CA GLN A 114 8.46 -12.11 -2.47
C GLN A 114 7.65 -11.89 -3.75
N TRP A 115 6.44 -11.33 -3.64
CA TRP A 115 5.55 -11.09 -4.78
C TRP A 115 6.11 -10.09 -5.78
N GLY A 116 7.02 -9.20 -5.38
CA GLY A 116 7.62 -8.22 -6.28
C GLY A 116 8.81 -8.79 -7.05
N THR A 117 9.94 -8.91 -6.38
CA THR A 117 11.23 -9.21 -7.04
C THR A 117 11.40 -10.69 -7.35
N THR A 118 11.17 -11.56 -6.37
CA THR A 118 11.44 -13.00 -6.50
C THR A 118 10.48 -13.69 -7.46
N LEU A 119 9.18 -13.38 -7.38
CA LEU A 119 8.18 -13.96 -8.29
C LEU A 119 8.36 -13.46 -9.74
N THR A 120 8.61 -12.17 -9.93
CA THR A 120 8.96 -11.61 -11.25
C THR A 120 10.20 -12.28 -11.83
N LEU A 121 11.23 -12.46 -11.00
CA LEU A 121 12.45 -13.13 -11.42
C LEU A 121 12.20 -14.60 -11.77
N PHE A 122 11.37 -15.31 -11.00
CA PHE A 122 10.97 -16.68 -11.27
C PHE A 122 10.24 -16.81 -12.62
N TRP A 123 9.22 -15.98 -12.86
CA TRP A 123 8.48 -15.95 -14.12
C TRP A 123 9.36 -15.66 -15.33
N LYS A 124 10.35 -14.79 -15.16
CA LYS A 124 11.31 -14.47 -16.22
C LYS A 124 12.32 -15.59 -16.45
N ALA A 125 12.85 -16.18 -15.38
CA ALA A 125 13.95 -17.14 -15.44
C ALA A 125 13.50 -18.58 -15.78
N PHE A 126 12.33 -19.00 -15.31
CA PHE A 126 11.83 -20.38 -15.45
C PHE A 126 10.65 -20.50 -16.40
N ASP A 127 9.70 -19.57 -16.36
CA ASP A 127 8.49 -19.61 -17.20
C ASP A 127 8.65 -18.83 -18.51
N HIS A 128 9.81 -18.17 -18.71
CA HIS A 128 10.14 -17.35 -19.89
C HIS A 128 9.08 -16.30 -20.25
N ILE A 129 8.37 -15.78 -19.24
CA ILE A 129 7.37 -14.73 -19.41
C ILE A 129 8.07 -13.41 -19.72
N SER A 130 7.57 -12.70 -20.74
CA SER A 130 8.15 -11.41 -21.17
C SER A 130 7.88 -10.29 -20.14
N ASP A 131 8.77 -9.29 -20.10
CA ASP A 131 8.61 -8.11 -19.22
C ASP A 131 7.28 -7.38 -19.45
N VAL A 132 6.77 -7.40 -20.69
CA VAL A 132 5.47 -6.81 -21.05
C VAL A 132 4.31 -7.59 -20.42
N GLN A 133 4.34 -8.92 -20.42
CA GLN A 133 3.31 -9.75 -19.80
C GLN A 133 3.31 -9.61 -18.27
N ILE A 134 4.49 -9.54 -17.65
CA ILE A 134 4.62 -9.28 -16.20
C ILE A 134 4.05 -7.90 -15.86
N GLY A 135 4.38 -6.88 -16.65
CA GLY A 135 3.82 -5.54 -16.51
C GLY A 135 2.29 -5.52 -16.64
N LEU A 136 1.72 -6.28 -17.60
CA LEU A 136 0.28 -6.44 -17.76
C LEU A 136 -0.36 -7.17 -16.57
N LEU A 137 0.28 -8.17 -15.99
CA LEU A 137 -0.21 -8.88 -14.80
C LEU A 137 -0.32 -7.95 -13.58
N TYR A 138 0.73 -7.17 -13.27
CA TYR A 138 0.65 -6.18 -12.19
C TYR A 138 -0.32 -5.04 -12.53
N GLY A 139 -0.34 -4.58 -13.77
CA GLY A 139 -1.26 -3.53 -14.23
C GLY A 139 -2.72 -3.95 -14.10
N THR A 140 -3.07 -5.18 -14.51
CA THR A 140 -4.43 -5.72 -14.36
C THR A 140 -4.83 -5.84 -12.90
N ASN A 141 -3.93 -6.32 -12.02
CA ASN A 141 -4.19 -6.33 -10.57
C ASN A 141 -4.55 -4.94 -10.04
N GLY A 142 -3.76 -3.92 -10.39
CA GLY A 142 -4.02 -2.55 -9.97
C GLY A 142 -5.32 -1.96 -10.54
N ILE A 143 -5.68 -2.29 -11.80
CA ILE A 143 -6.97 -1.93 -12.40
C ILE A 143 -8.13 -2.57 -11.63
N TYR A 144 -8.06 -3.87 -11.34
CA TYR A 144 -9.10 -4.55 -10.55
C TYR A 144 -9.26 -3.91 -9.18
N VAL A 145 -8.17 -3.62 -8.47
CA VAL A 145 -8.26 -2.95 -7.17
C VAL A 145 -8.86 -1.56 -7.31
N ALA A 146 -8.41 -0.74 -8.25
CA ALA A 146 -8.93 0.61 -8.45
C ALA A 146 -10.45 0.63 -8.76
N ILE A 147 -10.92 -0.28 -9.61
CA ILE A 147 -12.34 -0.38 -10.01
C ILE A 147 -13.19 -0.92 -8.86
N PHE A 148 -12.76 -2.02 -8.22
CA PHE A 148 -13.61 -2.76 -7.29
C PHE A 148 -13.47 -2.33 -5.83
N GLN A 149 -12.44 -1.56 -5.44
CA GLN A 149 -12.23 -1.17 -4.05
C GLN A 149 -13.34 -0.26 -3.50
N MET A 150 -13.74 0.83 -4.19
CA MET A 150 -14.81 1.70 -3.69
C MET A 150 -16.17 0.99 -3.63
N PRO A 151 -16.62 0.25 -4.67
CA PRO A 151 -17.87 -0.50 -4.60
C PRO A 151 -17.88 -1.52 -3.47
N THR A 152 -16.79 -2.28 -3.33
CA THR A 152 -16.66 -3.29 -2.27
C THR A 152 -16.72 -2.63 -0.89
N ASN A 153 -15.97 -1.55 -0.66
CA ASN A 153 -16.04 -0.82 0.60
C ASN A 153 -17.45 -0.29 0.88
N LYS A 154 -18.11 0.29 -0.12
CA LYS A 154 -19.49 0.81 0.01
C LYS A 154 -20.48 -0.29 0.40
N ILE A 155 -20.44 -1.44 -0.27
CA ILE A 155 -21.30 -2.60 0.02
C ILE A 155 -21.03 -3.15 1.43
N LEU A 156 -19.75 -3.24 1.80
CA LEU A 156 -19.34 -3.84 3.07
C LEU A 156 -19.42 -2.89 4.27
N THR A 157 -19.68 -1.60 4.07
CA THR A 157 -19.73 -0.58 5.16
C THR A 157 -20.65 -0.95 6.34
N LYS A 158 -21.69 -1.75 6.12
CA LYS A 158 -22.61 -2.18 7.18
C LYS A 158 -22.15 -3.42 7.96
N MET A 159 -21.11 -4.12 7.48
CA MET A 159 -20.58 -5.33 8.11
C MET A 159 -19.53 -4.99 9.19
N ARG A 160 -19.40 -5.84 10.21
CA ARG A 160 -18.35 -5.71 11.24
C ARG A 160 -16.97 -6.03 10.65
N ASP A 161 -15.93 -5.33 11.10
CA ASP A 161 -14.58 -5.41 10.49
C ASP A 161 -13.99 -6.83 10.44
N HIS A 162 -14.12 -7.62 11.52
CA HIS A 162 -13.63 -9.00 11.54
C HIS A 162 -14.30 -9.88 10.48
N MET A 163 -15.58 -9.63 10.17
CA MET A 163 -16.32 -10.38 9.16
C MET A 163 -15.85 -10.00 7.75
N ARG A 164 -15.53 -8.72 7.52
CA ARG A 164 -14.96 -8.26 6.24
C ARG A 164 -13.61 -8.91 5.97
N VAL A 165 -12.75 -8.98 6.99
CA VAL A 165 -11.45 -9.66 6.91
C VAL A 165 -11.62 -11.14 6.61
N LEU A 166 -12.52 -11.83 7.32
CA LEU A 166 -12.80 -13.25 7.09
C LEU A 166 -13.28 -13.51 5.66
N LEU A 167 -14.17 -12.67 5.13
CA LEU A 167 -14.67 -12.79 3.76
C LEU A 167 -13.55 -12.62 2.73
N GLY A 168 -12.69 -11.61 2.93
CA GLY A 168 -11.51 -11.39 2.08
C GLY A 168 -10.55 -12.58 2.10
N LEU A 169 -10.29 -13.16 3.27
CA LEU A 169 -9.44 -14.35 3.42
C LEU A 169 -10.01 -15.57 2.68
N ASN A 170 -11.33 -15.78 2.72
CA ASN A 170 -11.97 -16.88 2.00
C ASN A 170 -11.89 -16.69 0.47
N VAL A 171 -12.10 -15.48 -0.03
CA VAL A 171 -11.94 -15.17 -1.47
C VAL A 171 -10.49 -15.41 -1.91
N TYR A 172 -9.53 -15.00 -1.08
CA TYR A 172 -8.12 -15.23 -1.35
C TYR A 172 -7.79 -16.73 -1.39
N ALA A 173 -8.21 -17.49 -0.36
CA ALA A 173 -7.99 -18.94 -0.30
C ALA A 173 -8.59 -19.67 -1.52
N PHE A 174 -9.80 -19.29 -1.94
CA PHE A 174 -10.44 -19.85 -3.12
C PHE A 174 -9.66 -19.53 -4.41
N GLY A 175 -9.14 -18.30 -4.54
CA GLY A 175 -8.30 -17.90 -5.66
C GLY A 175 -7.04 -18.75 -5.82
N PHE A 176 -6.33 -19.03 -4.71
CA PHE A 176 -5.16 -19.92 -4.75
C PHE A 176 -5.54 -21.37 -5.02
N PHE A 177 -6.65 -21.84 -4.46
CA PHE A 177 -7.13 -23.19 -4.74
C PHE A 177 -7.47 -23.38 -6.22
N ALA A 178 -8.07 -22.38 -6.87
CA ALA A 178 -8.36 -22.41 -8.29
C ALA A 178 -7.11 -22.55 -9.17
N LEU A 179 -5.99 -21.91 -8.80
CA LEU A 179 -4.72 -22.01 -9.55
C LEU A 179 -4.17 -23.45 -9.64
N ILE A 180 -4.54 -24.35 -8.72
CA ILE A 180 -4.16 -25.77 -8.76
C ILE A 180 -4.73 -26.46 -10.01
N PHE A 181 -5.90 -26.02 -10.49
CA PHE A 181 -6.59 -26.63 -11.64
C PHE A 181 -6.20 -26.01 -12.99
N PHE A 182 -5.55 -24.85 -12.97
CA PHE A 182 -5.07 -24.14 -14.18
C PHE A 182 -3.55 -24.28 -14.38
N ARG A 183 -2.98 -25.33 -13.77
CA ARG A 183 -1.56 -25.66 -13.86
C ARG A 183 -1.30 -26.68 -14.96
#